data_AF-A0A8V1A562-F1
#
_entry.id   AF-A0A8V1A562-F1
#
_cell.length_a   1.000
_cell.length_b   1.000
_cell.length_c   1.000
_cell.angle_alpha   90.00
_cell.angle_beta   90.00
_cell.angle_gamma   90.00
#
_symmetry.space_group_name_H-M   'P 1'
#
loop_
_entity.id
_entity.type
_entity.pdbx_description
1 polymer ?
#
loop_
_entity_poly.entity_id
_entity_poly.type
_entity_poly.pdbx_seq_one_letter_code
_entity_poly.pdbx_strand_id
1 'polypeptide(L)'
;MVCRGRGSWEMSCCHGCAIPGFCCCPPPGVCAQLRLETSGGGVRAPGDSVQLSCRGSGFSFGSYDVLWYRQTLGGRLEWLSYISSSSYTVRYSPDVEGRATVSRDNSRSVSSLSLRDLRPHDSAHYLCAV
;
A
#
# COMPACT_ATOMS: atom_id res chain seq x y z
N MET A 1 24.73 14.39 -3.84
CA MET A 1 24.42 15.33 -2.74
C MET A 1 23.24 14.80 -1.96
N VAL A 2 23.34 14.86 -0.64
CA VAL A 2 22.38 14.30 0.32
C VAL A 2 21.15 15.20 0.39
N CYS A 3 19.95 14.66 0.14
CA CYS A 3 18.71 15.33 0.51
C CYS A 3 18.39 15.01 1.98
N ARG A 4 18.77 15.93 2.87
CA ARG A 4 18.19 16.04 4.22
C ARG A 4 17.08 17.08 4.16
N GLY A 5 15.92 16.73 4.71
CA GLY A 5 14.85 17.65 5.13
C GLY A 5 13.86 16.83 5.95
N ARG A 6 13.92 16.89 7.29
CA ARG A 6 13.07 17.70 8.18
C ARG A 6 11.60 17.69 7.76
N GLY A 7 10.79 17.17 8.67
CA GLY A 7 9.40 16.78 8.45
C GLY A 7 8.45 17.89 8.03
N SER A 8 7.21 17.45 7.89
CA SER A 8 6.06 18.12 7.28
C SER A 8 5.91 17.73 5.81
N TRP A 9 5.02 16.75 5.59
CA TRP A 9 4.61 16.23 4.30
C TRP A 9 3.75 17.28 3.59
N GLU A 10 4.36 18.27 2.97
CA GLU A 10 3.68 19.15 2.03
C GLU A 10 4.41 19.09 0.69
N MET A 11 3.90 18.23 -0.20
CA MET A 11 4.36 18.12 -1.57
C MET A 11 3.68 19.20 -2.40
N SER A 12 4.04 20.47 -2.16
CA SER A 12 3.71 21.54 -3.09
C SER A 12 4.73 21.54 -4.23
N CYS A 13 4.49 20.70 -5.23
CA CYS A 13 5.17 20.82 -6.53
C CYS A 13 4.23 21.52 -7.50
N CYS A 14 4.31 22.84 -7.57
CA CYS A 14 3.95 23.60 -8.78
C CYS A 14 4.53 25.01 -8.68
N HIS A 15 5.79 25.17 -9.08
CA HIS A 15 6.23 26.43 -9.69
C HIS A 15 7.37 26.15 -10.66
N GLY A 16 7.07 26.31 -11.95
CA GLY A 16 8.07 26.51 -13.01
C GLY A 16 8.61 25.24 -13.66
N CYS A 17 7.97 24.78 -14.73
CA CYS A 17 8.56 23.85 -15.70
C CYS A 17 9.75 24.50 -16.42
N ALA A 18 10.91 23.82 -16.41
CA ALA A 18 11.92 23.87 -17.47
C ALA A 18 12.54 22.45 -17.61
N ILE A 19 12.39 21.90 -18.82
CA ILE A 19 12.60 20.52 -19.33
C ILE A 19 14.07 20.05 -19.08
N PRO A 20 14.44 18.76 -18.81
CA PRO A 20 14.07 17.58 -19.63
C PRO A 20 13.88 16.21 -18.94
N GLY A 21 12.92 15.42 -19.47
CA GLY A 21 12.82 13.97 -19.21
C GLY A 21 11.38 13.46 -19.08
N PHE A 22 10.58 13.56 -20.15
CA PHE A 22 9.27 12.91 -20.32
C PHE A 22 8.29 13.02 -19.13
N CYS A 23 7.78 14.23 -18.88
CA CYS A 23 6.41 14.38 -18.42
C CYS A 23 5.49 14.08 -19.61
N CYS A 24 4.71 12.98 -19.56
CA CYS A 24 3.63 12.77 -20.51
C CYS A 24 2.54 13.82 -20.28
N CYS A 25 2.50 14.86 -21.12
CA CYS A 25 1.31 15.67 -21.27
C CYS A 25 1.11 16.08 -22.75
N PRO A 26 0.23 15.40 -23.48
CA PRO A 26 -0.44 15.94 -24.67
C PRO A 26 -1.91 16.36 -24.34
N PRO A 27 -2.58 17.13 -25.24
CA PRO A 27 -3.52 18.24 -24.96
C PRO A 27 -4.94 17.79 -24.53
N PRO A 28 -5.91 18.71 -24.23
CA PRO A 28 -6.82 18.63 -23.08
C PRO A 28 -7.44 17.23 -22.94
N GLY A 29 -6.70 16.37 -22.25
CA GLY A 29 -7.03 14.97 -22.07
C GLY A 29 -7.42 14.78 -20.62
N VAL A 30 -8.54 14.11 -20.40
CA VAL A 30 -8.92 13.68 -19.06
C VAL A 30 -8.10 12.44 -18.74
N CYS A 31 -7.16 12.55 -17.79
CA CYS A 31 -6.42 11.40 -17.28
C CYS A 31 -7.26 10.70 -16.20
N ALA A 32 -7.58 9.43 -16.41
CA ALA A 32 -8.10 8.58 -15.35
C ALA A 32 -6.92 7.95 -14.59
N GLN A 33 -6.87 8.14 -13.27
CA GLN A 33 -5.85 7.54 -12.41
C GLN A 33 -6.43 6.41 -11.57
N LEU A 34 -5.67 5.32 -11.48
CA LEU A 34 -5.95 4.21 -10.58
C LEU A 34 -5.91 4.67 -9.13
N ARG A 35 -6.91 4.29 -8.33
CA ARG A 35 -6.91 4.62 -6.89
C ARG A 35 -7.07 3.37 -6.05
N LEU A 36 -6.14 3.22 -5.12
CA LEU A 36 -6.12 2.22 -4.06
C LEU A 36 -6.39 2.91 -2.73
N GLU A 37 -7.34 2.41 -1.97
CA GLU A 37 -7.68 2.97 -0.66
C GLU A 37 -7.56 1.90 0.42
N THR A 38 -6.70 2.13 1.39
CA THR A 38 -6.53 1.26 2.57
C THR A 38 -7.41 1.78 3.72
N SER A 39 -8.11 0.86 4.38
CA SER A 39 -9.06 1.11 5.47
C SER A 39 -8.99 -0.03 6.50
N GLY A 40 -9.74 0.06 7.61
CA GLY A 40 -9.76 -0.97 8.66
C GLY A 40 -8.63 -0.86 9.70
N GLY A 41 -7.80 0.18 9.60
CA GLY A 41 -6.79 0.49 10.61
C GLY A 41 -7.39 1.09 11.90
N GLY A 42 -6.56 1.25 12.92
CA GLY A 42 -6.93 1.89 14.18
C GLY A 42 -5.92 1.64 15.29
N VAL A 43 -6.04 2.39 16.39
CA VAL A 43 -5.26 2.13 17.59
C VAL A 43 -5.77 0.84 18.23
N ARG A 44 -4.84 -0.09 18.51
CA ARG A 44 -5.10 -1.41 19.09
C ARG A 44 -4.07 -1.68 20.18
N ALA A 45 -4.45 -2.50 21.15
CA ALA A 45 -3.53 -2.92 22.19
C ALA A 45 -2.52 -3.94 21.63
N PRO A 46 -1.29 -4.01 22.19
CA PRO A 46 -0.38 -5.11 21.89
C PRO A 46 -1.05 -6.47 22.19
N GLY A 47 -0.85 -7.46 21.32
CA GLY A 47 -1.49 -8.78 21.41
C GLY A 47 -2.89 -8.86 20.80
N ASP A 48 -3.51 -7.72 20.43
CA ASP A 48 -4.78 -7.72 19.71
C ASP A 48 -4.57 -8.08 18.22
N SER A 49 -5.66 -8.12 17.46
CA SER A 49 -5.67 -8.33 16.02
C SER A 49 -6.26 -7.14 15.28
N VAL A 50 -5.81 -6.94 14.04
CA VAL A 50 -6.35 -5.92 13.13
C VAL A 50 -6.64 -6.55 11.78
N GLN A 51 -7.67 -6.05 11.11
CA GLN A 51 -7.96 -6.39 9.73
C GLN A 51 -7.97 -5.11 8.90
N LEU A 52 -7.04 -5.05 7.96
CA LEU A 52 -6.91 -3.99 6.99
C LEU A 52 -7.59 -4.42 5.69
N SER A 53 -8.21 -3.48 5.00
CA SER A 53 -8.85 -3.70 3.71
C SER A 53 -8.35 -2.68 2.70
N CYS A 54 -7.91 -3.14 1.55
CA CYS A 54 -7.48 -2.35 0.42
C CYS A 54 -8.49 -2.49 -0.71
N ARG A 55 -9.06 -1.37 -1.16
CA ARG A 55 -10.03 -1.34 -2.26
C ARG A 55 -9.44 -0.64 -3.48
N GLY A 56 -9.44 -1.33 -4.61
CA GLY A 56 -9.14 -0.74 -5.91
C GLY A 56 -10.38 -0.12 -6.55
N SER A 57 -10.22 1.04 -7.18
CA SER A 57 -11.26 1.71 -7.97
C SER A 57 -10.72 2.08 -9.35
N GLY A 58 -11.55 1.88 -10.39
CA GLY A 58 -11.13 2.03 -11.79
C GLY A 58 -10.49 0.78 -12.41
N PHE A 59 -10.45 -0.35 -11.68
CA PHE A 59 -9.87 -1.62 -12.16
C PHE A 59 -10.35 -2.83 -11.36
N SER A 60 -10.06 -4.03 -11.88
CA SER A 60 -10.23 -5.29 -11.18
C SER A 60 -8.89 -5.88 -10.76
N PHE A 61 -8.81 -6.37 -9.52
CA PHE A 61 -7.64 -7.10 -9.04
C PHE A 61 -7.42 -8.42 -9.80
N GLY A 62 -8.42 -8.92 -10.54
CA GLY A 62 -8.31 -10.17 -11.32
C GLY A 62 -7.10 -10.24 -12.25
N SER A 63 -6.59 -9.10 -12.71
CA SER A 63 -5.46 -9.01 -13.65
C SER A 63 -4.13 -8.64 -12.98
N TYR A 64 -4.13 -8.35 -11.68
CA TYR A 64 -2.97 -7.86 -10.96
C TYR A 64 -2.68 -8.70 -9.71
N ASP A 65 -1.41 -8.78 -9.36
CA ASP A 65 -1.00 -9.29 -8.07
C ASP A 65 -1.17 -8.19 -7.03
N VAL A 66 -1.45 -8.55 -5.78
CA VAL A 66 -1.61 -7.56 -4.71
C VAL A 66 -0.49 -7.75 -3.70
N LEU A 67 0.22 -6.66 -3.45
CA LEU A 67 1.29 -6.59 -2.47
C LEU A 67 0.86 -5.73 -1.29
N TRP A 68 1.22 -6.17 -0.10
CA TRP A 68 1.07 -5.38 1.12
C TRP A 68 2.43 -4.94 1.63
N TYR A 69 2.47 -3.69 2.06
CA TYR A 69 3.63 -3.05 2.66
C TYR A 69 3.23 -2.36 3.96
N ARG A 70 4.21 -2.18 4.84
CA ARG A 70 4.13 -1.21 5.92
C ARG A 70 5.26 -0.21 5.80
N GLN A 71 4.94 1.05 6.02
CA GLN A 71 5.90 2.13 6.13
C GLN A 71 6.03 2.48 7.61
N THR A 72 7.19 2.15 8.17
CA THR A 72 7.54 2.52 9.55
C THR A 72 7.54 4.04 9.69
N LEU A 73 7.39 4.55 10.92
CA LEU A 73 7.42 5.99 11.20
C LEU A 73 8.76 6.66 10.78
N GLY A 74 9.84 5.88 10.66
CA GLY A 74 11.12 6.32 10.11
C GLY A 74 11.18 6.37 8.56
N GLY A 75 10.07 6.10 7.88
CA GLY A 75 9.95 6.12 6.42
C GLY A 75 10.41 4.85 5.72
N ARG A 76 10.95 3.85 6.44
CA ARG A 76 11.36 2.56 5.84
C ARG A 76 10.13 1.78 5.43
N LEU A 77 10.06 1.45 4.14
CA LEU A 77 9.04 0.59 3.56
C LEU A 77 9.47 -0.87 3.69
N GLU A 78 8.61 -1.68 4.27
CA GLU A 78 8.82 -3.11 4.51
C GLU A 78 7.71 -3.89 3.82
N TRP A 79 8.11 -4.86 3.01
CA TRP A 79 7.17 -5.78 2.38
C TRP A 79 6.62 -6.77 3.40
N LEU A 80 5.31 -7.04 3.33
CA LEU A 80 4.61 -7.92 4.27
C LEU A 80 4.09 -9.19 3.60
N SER A 81 3.48 -9.05 2.43
CA SER A 81 2.88 -10.18 1.76
C SER A 81 2.62 -9.93 0.28
N TYR A 82 2.43 -11.02 -0.45
CA TYR A 82 2.10 -11.06 -1.86
C TYR A 82 0.98 -12.09 -2.05
N ILE A 83 -0.03 -11.74 -2.83
CA ILE A 83 -1.06 -12.67 -3.30
C ILE A 83 -1.22 -12.53 -4.81
N SER A 84 -1.10 -13.65 -5.53
CA SER A 84 -1.21 -13.66 -6.99
C SER A 84 -2.62 -13.33 -7.48
N SER A 85 -2.74 -12.93 -8.75
CA SER A 85 -3.99 -12.77 -9.51
C SER A 85 -4.95 -13.97 -9.40
N SER A 86 -4.40 -15.18 -9.36
CA SER A 86 -5.16 -16.42 -9.21
C SER A 86 -5.51 -16.79 -7.77
N SER A 87 -5.02 -16.03 -6.78
CA SER A 87 -5.06 -16.36 -5.33
C SER A 87 -4.40 -17.69 -4.96
N TYR A 88 -3.76 -18.40 -5.89
CA TYR A 88 -3.14 -19.69 -5.65
C TYR A 88 -1.81 -19.58 -4.92
N THR A 89 -1.08 -18.48 -5.17
CA THR A 89 0.22 -18.24 -4.56
C THR A 89 0.10 -17.10 -3.56
N VAL A 90 0.38 -17.41 -2.29
CA VAL A 90 0.48 -16.43 -1.22
C VAL A 90 1.86 -16.57 -0.59
N ARG A 91 2.55 -15.45 -0.38
CA ARG A 91 3.85 -15.40 0.30
C ARG A 91 3.81 -14.33 1.38
N TYR A 92 4.45 -14.60 2.50
CA TYR A 92 4.58 -13.66 3.61
C TYR A 92 6.04 -13.28 3.81
N SER A 93 6.27 -12.15 4.47
CA SER A 93 7.59 -11.77 4.94
C SER A 93 7.91 -12.47 6.26
N PRO A 94 9.19 -12.74 6.56
CA PRO A 94 9.60 -13.41 7.80
C PRO A 94 9.07 -12.73 9.07
N ASP A 95 8.85 -11.41 9.02
CA ASP A 95 8.35 -10.63 10.16
C ASP A 95 6.89 -10.92 10.52
N VAL A 96 6.08 -11.32 9.54
CA VAL A 96 4.64 -11.55 9.71
C VAL A 96 4.21 -12.99 9.40
N GLU A 97 5.15 -13.83 8.99
CA GLU A 97 4.96 -15.27 8.82
C GLU A 97 4.30 -15.87 10.08
N GLY A 98 3.24 -16.67 9.88
CA GLY A 98 2.47 -17.29 10.97
C GLY A 98 1.52 -16.36 11.73
N ARG A 99 1.59 -15.03 11.54
CA ARG A 99 0.67 -14.05 12.18
C ARG A 99 -0.23 -13.30 11.20
N ALA A 100 0.20 -13.16 9.95
CA ALA A 100 -0.57 -12.53 8.89
C ALA A 100 -1.45 -13.54 8.15
N THR A 101 -2.60 -13.07 7.70
CA THR A 101 -3.50 -13.79 6.80
C THR A 101 -3.99 -12.83 5.73
N VAL A 102 -3.69 -13.14 4.47
CA VAL A 102 -4.13 -12.33 3.32
C VAL A 102 -5.25 -13.03 2.59
N SER A 103 -6.25 -12.26 2.20
CA SER A 103 -7.31 -12.71 1.31
C SER A 103 -7.60 -11.64 0.25
N ARG A 104 -8.31 -12.03 -0.80
CA ARG A 104 -8.82 -11.06 -1.78
C ARG A 104 -10.14 -11.51 -2.37
N ASP A 105 -10.88 -10.53 -2.85
CA ASP A 105 -12.14 -10.64 -3.55
C ASP A 105 -12.03 -9.85 -4.86
N ASN A 106 -11.91 -10.59 -5.97
CA ASN A 106 -11.78 -10.02 -7.32
C ASN A 106 -13.06 -9.33 -7.79
N SER A 107 -14.22 -9.80 -7.32
CA SER A 107 -15.52 -9.24 -7.72
C SER A 107 -15.74 -7.85 -7.14
N ARG A 108 -15.19 -7.61 -5.94
CA ARG A 108 -15.27 -6.33 -5.23
C ARG A 108 -14.01 -5.47 -5.38
N SER A 109 -12.97 -5.99 -6.03
CA SER A 109 -11.62 -5.39 -6.09
C SER A 109 -11.09 -5.04 -4.69
N VAL A 110 -11.26 -5.96 -3.73
CA VAL A 110 -10.83 -5.77 -2.35
C VAL A 110 -9.80 -6.83 -1.96
N SER A 111 -8.70 -6.43 -1.33
CA SER A 111 -7.78 -7.33 -0.64
C SER A 111 -7.84 -7.04 0.85
N SER A 112 -7.70 -8.05 1.68
CA SER A 112 -7.65 -7.90 3.13
C SER A 112 -6.36 -8.49 3.68
N LEU A 113 -5.77 -7.79 4.65
CA LEU A 113 -4.64 -8.25 5.45
C LEU A 113 -5.08 -8.28 6.91
N SER A 114 -5.20 -9.47 7.47
CA SER A 114 -5.40 -9.66 8.91
C SER A 114 -4.05 -9.91 9.56
N LEU A 115 -3.75 -9.18 10.62
CA LEU A 115 -2.53 -9.36 11.41
C LEU A 115 -2.93 -9.65 12.85
N ARG A 116 -2.41 -10.75 13.39
CA ARG A 116 -2.63 -11.22 14.77
C ARG A 116 -1.42 -10.93 15.64
N ASP A 117 -1.62 -10.99 16.95
CA ASP A 117 -0.59 -10.79 17.97
C ASP A 117 0.22 -9.51 17.68
N LEU A 118 -0.48 -8.36 17.63
CA LEU A 118 0.13 -7.09 17.28
C LEU A 118 1.29 -6.75 18.21
N ARG A 119 2.45 -6.47 17.62
CA ARG A 119 3.67 -6.06 18.33
C ARG A 119 3.87 -4.56 18.20
N PRO A 120 4.63 -3.91 19.10
CA PRO A 120 4.95 -2.49 18.97
C PRO A 120 5.56 -2.11 17.61
N HIS A 121 6.38 -3.00 17.03
CA HIS A 121 6.98 -2.85 15.71
C HIS A 121 5.98 -2.89 14.54
N ASP A 122 4.76 -3.37 14.76
CA ASP A 122 3.69 -3.36 13.76
C ASP A 122 3.00 -1.98 13.66
N SER A 123 3.35 -1.02 14.53
CA SER A 123 2.85 0.36 14.46
C SER A 123 3.45 1.11 13.26
N ALA A 124 2.72 1.13 12.16
CA ALA A 124 3.17 1.66 10.88
C ALA A 124 1.99 2.13 10.01
N HIS A 125 2.29 2.87 8.93
CA HIS A 125 1.32 3.14 7.87
C HIS A 125 1.27 1.95 6.93
N TYR A 126 0.09 1.36 6.75
CA TYR A 126 -0.07 0.22 5.86
C TYR A 126 -0.52 0.67 4.47
N LEU A 127 0.11 0.07 3.46
CA LEU A 127 -0.06 0.43 2.06
C LEU A 127 -0.26 -0.85 1.26
N CYS A 128 -1.10 -0.78 0.23
CA CYS A 128 -1.26 -1.85 -0.75
C CYS A 128 -0.80 -1.35 -2.13
N ALA A 129 -0.28 -2.26 -2.95
CA ALA A 129 0.16 -2.01 -4.32
C ALA A 129 -0.30 -3.14 -5.25
N VAL A 130 -0.44 -2.80 -6.53
CA VAL A 130 -0.83 -3.68 -7.64
C VAL A 130 0.04 -3.42 -8.86
#